data_AF-A0A4R6MCS5-F1
#
_entry.id   AF-A0A4R6MCS5-F1
#
_cell.length_a   1.000
_cell.length_b   1.000
_cell.length_c   1.000
_cell.angle_alpha   90.00
_cell.angle_beta   90.00
_cell.angle_gamma   90.00
#
_symmetry.space_group_name_H-M   'P 1'
#
loop_
_entity.id
_entity.type
_entity.pdbx_description
1 polymer ?
#
loop_
_entity_poly.entity_id
_entity_poly.type
_entity_poly.pdbx_seq_one_letter_code
_entity_poly.pdbx_strand_id
1 'polypeptide(L)' 'MKMIFLVLQVDVAEKIKNAPDSGYQIGVVIGSFIPFLILGGIALWMYKRAKKRDENGY' A
#
# COMPACT_ATOMS: atom_id res chain seq x y z
N MET A 1 -13.26 13.95 8.01
CA MET A 1 -12.63 12.81 7.30
C MET A 1 -11.74 13.35 6.18
N LYS A 2 -10.43 13.53 6.43
CA LYS A 2 -9.46 14.02 5.40
C LYS A 2 -8.00 13.61 5.69
N MET A 3 -7.68 13.21 6.93
CA MET A 3 -6.31 12.90 7.37
C MET A 3 -5.66 11.72 6.63
N ILE A 4 -6.40 10.65 6.33
CA ILE A 4 -5.83 9.50 5.60
C ILE A 4 -5.48 9.88 4.15
N PHE A 5 -6.25 10.78 3.54
CA PHE A 5 -6.00 11.22 2.17
C PHE A 5 -4.73 12.06 2.03
N LEU A 6 -4.28 12.77 3.08
CA LEU A 6 -3.04 13.56 3.03
C LEU A 6 -1.78 12.70 2.89
N VAL A 7 -1.79 11.48 3.44
CA VAL A 7 -0.68 10.53 3.28
C VAL A 7 -0.78 9.77 1.95
N LEU A 8 -1.97 9.70 1.34
CA LEU A 8 -2.18 9.10 0.02
C LEU A 8 -1.99 10.08 -1.15
N GLN A 9 -2.18 11.39 -0.93
CA GLN A 9 -1.93 12.45 -1.91
C GLN A 9 -0.43 12.73 -2.07
N VAL A 10 0.34 11.68 -2.34
CA VAL A 10 1.73 11.80 -2.66
C VAL A 10 1.83 12.04 -4.15
N ASP A 11 2.22 13.25 -4.58
CA ASP A 11 2.54 13.50 -5.98
C ASP A 11 3.88 12.80 -6.30
N VAL A 12 3.77 11.56 -6.78
CA VAL A 12 4.90 10.71 -7.13
C VAL A 12 5.70 11.35 -8.26
N ALA A 13 5.04 12.02 -9.21
CA ALA A 13 5.71 12.66 -10.34
C ALA A 13 6.55 13.85 -9.88
N GLU A 14 6.02 14.68 -8.97
CA GLU A 14 6.76 15.79 -8.39
C GLU A 14 7.93 15.33 -7.52
N LYS A 15 7.78 14.23 -6.77
CA LYS A 15 8.87 13.63 -5.99
C LYS A 15 9.98 13.02 -6.85
N ILE A 16 9.63 12.41 -7.99
CA ILE A 16 10.62 11.89 -8.95
C ILE A 16 11.37 13.05 -9.61
N LYS A 17 10.66 14.12 -10.00
CA LYS A 17 11.23 15.31 -10.64
C LYS A 17 12.24 16.04 -9.73
N ASN A 18 11.95 16.10 -8.44
CA ASN A 18 12.81 16.75 -7.44
C ASN A 18 13.76 15.79 -6.73
N ALA A 19 13.93 14.55 -7.24
CA ALA A 19 14.78 13.56 -6.61
C ALA A 19 16.27 13.94 -6.71
N PRO A 20 17.03 13.88 -5.60
CA PRO A 20 18.44 14.23 -5.57
C PRO A 20 19.34 13.20 -6.28
N ASP A 21 18.88 11.95 -6.38
CA ASP A 21 19.60 10.85 -7.01
C ASP A 21 18.65 9.76 -7.50
N SER A 22 19.19 8.79 -8.23
CA SER A 22 18.45 7.65 -8.76
C SER A 22 17.92 6.69 -7.69
N GLY A 23 18.62 6.57 -6.55
CA GLY A 23 18.19 5.75 -5.42
C GLY A 23 16.91 6.26 -4.78
N TYR A 24 16.79 7.59 -4.62
CA TYR A 24 15.60 8.25 -4.13
C TYR A 24 14.41 8.09 -5.09
N GLN A 25 14.62 8.22 -6.42
CA GLN A 25 13.55 7.95 -7.40
C GLN A 25 13.02 6.52 -7.28
N ILE A 26 13.91 5.54 -7.21
CA ILE A 26 13.55 4.13 -7.05
C ILE A 26 12.77 3.92 -5.74
N GLY A 27 13.23 4.53 -4.64
CA GLY A 27 12.55 4.50 -3.35
C GLY A 27 11.14 5.10 -3.41
N VAL A 28 10.95 6.22 -4.12
CA VAL A 28 9.64 6.87 -4.33
C VAL A 28 8.71 5.97 -5.16
N VAL A 29 9.22 5.37 -6.24
CA VAL A 29 8.45 4.47 -7.10
C VAL A 29 8.02 3.23 -6.31
N ILE A 30 8.94 2.55 -5.62
CA ILE A 30 8.63 1.36 -4.81
C ILE A 30 7.68 1.72 -3.66
N GLY A 31 7.93 2.86 -3.00
CA GLY A 31 7.08 3.38 -1.92
C GLY A 31 5.64 3.62 -2.35
N SER A 32 5.41 4.02 -3.61
CA SER A 32 4.06 4.22 -4.16
C SER A 32 3.23 2.93 -4.24
N PHE A 33 3.88 1.75 -4.25
CA PHE A 33 3.20 0.45 -4.28
C PHE A 33 2.85 -0.09 -2.88
N ILE A 34 3.39 0.48 -1.79
CA ILE A 34 3.13 0.03 -0.41
C ILE A 34 1.62 -0.01 -0.06
N PRO A 35 0.79 0.99 -0.42
CA PRO A 35 -0.65 0.94 -0.16
C PRO A 35 -1.32 -0.31 -0.75
N PHE A 36 -0.90 -0.76 -1.94
CA PHE A 36 -1.45 -1.95 -2.58
C PHE A 36 -0.99 -3.24 -1.90
N LEU A 37 0.26 -3.29 -1.42
CA LEU A 37 0.75 -4.41 -0.61
C LEU A 37 -0.03 -4.54 0.70
N ILE A 38 -0.36 -3.43 1.36
CA ILE A 38 -1.19 -3.41 2.55
C ILE A 38 -2.59 -3.95 2.23
N LEU A 39 -3.21 -3.49 1.15
CA LEU A 39 -4.52 -3.99 0.71
C LEU A 39 -4.47 -5.49 0.38
N GLY A 40 -3.43 -5.97 -0.31
CA GLY A 40 -3.22 -7.38 -0.60
C GLY A 40 -3.03 -8.22 0.67
N GLY A 41 -2.27 -7.70 1.65
CA GLY A 41 -2.10 -8.31 2.95
C GLY A 41 -3.41 -8.42 3.73
N ILE A 42 -4.22 -7.35 3.73
CA ILE A 42 -5.56 -7.35 4.33
C ILE A 42 -6.46 -8.36 3.62
N ALA A 43 -6.45 -8.42 2.29
CA ALA A 43 -7.23 -9.39 1.53
C ALA A 43 -6.83 -10.84 1.86
N LEU A 44 -5.53 -11.13 1.97
CA LEU A 44 -5.04 -12.45 2.39
C LEU A 44 -5.44 -12.77 3.83
N TRP A 45 -5.39 -11.79 4.73
CA TRP A 45 -5.82 -11.97 6.10
C TRP A 45 -7.33 -12.24 6.19
N MET A 46 -8.14 -11.48 5.44
CA MET A 46 -9.58 -11.69 5.32
C MET A 46 -9.90 -13.06 4.73
N TYR A 47 -9.22 -13.47 3.65
CA TYR A 47 -9.38 -14.79 3.04
C TYR A 47 -9.05 -15.90 4.04
N LYS A 48 -7.91 -15.82 4.73
CA LYS A 48 -7.54 -16.81 5.75
C LYS A 48 -8.55 -16.85 6.89
N ARG A 49 -9.04 -15.69 7.34
CA ARG A 49 -10.06 -15.60 8.39
C ARG A 49 -11.39 -16.20 7.94
N ALA A 50 -11.82 -15.94 6.70
CA ALA A 50 -13.04 -16.49 6.13
C ALA A 50 -12.93 -18.01 5.95
N LYS A 51 -11.83 -18.49 5.37
CA LYS A 51 -11.56 -19.93 5.19
C LYS A 51 -11.55 -20.70 6.51
N LYS A 52 -10.98 -20.12 7.57
CA LYS A 52 -10.98 -20.71 8.92
C LYS A 52 -12.38 -20.75 9.56
N ARG A 53 -13.34 -19.97 9.07
CA ARG A 53 -14.76 -20.04 9.50
C ARG A 53 -15.48 -21.18 8.78
N ASP A 54 -15.24 -21.35 7.49
CA ASP A 54 -15.78 -22.50 6.72
C ASP A 54 -15.24 -23.84 7.24
N GLU A 55 -13.94 -23.91 7.57
CA GLU A 55 -13.33 -25.13 8.13
C GLU A 55 -13.80 -25.45 9.55
N ASN A 56 -14.27 -24.46 10.31
CA ASN A 56 -14.77 -24.64 11.69
C ASN A 56 -16.30 -24.77 11.78
N GLY A 57 -17.02 -24.83 10.65
CA GLY A 57 -18.41 -25.31 10.57
C GLY A 57 -19.46 -24.54 11.38
N TYR A 58 -19.57 -23.21 11.22
CA TYR A 58 -20.77 -22.45 11.61
C TYR A 58 -21.43 -21.82 10.39
#